data_AF-A0AAV0DSH3-F1
#
_entry.id   AF-A0AAV0DSH3-F1
#
_cell.length_a   1.000
_cell.length_b   1.000
_cell.length_c   1.000
_cell.angle_alpha   90.00
_cell.angle_beta   90.00
_cell.angle_gamma   90.00
#
_symmetry.space_group_name_H-M   'P 1'
#
loop_
_entity.id
_entity.type
_entity.pdbx_description
1 polymer ?
#
loop_
_entity_poly.entity_id
_entity_poly.type
_entity_poly.pdbx_seq_one_letter_code
_entity_poly.pdbx_strand_id
1 'polypeptide(L)'
;MATHTEEHTQGNPPARIDPTSPYFLGPQDRPGDIITPVKLIASNYEDWSNAVRLALRARRKYVFVDGSIVKPAPPCTEEDWLTLHSMIVSWLLNTVSPEVRGTLSCYEDAAKLWNDLKERFSSVDGPRIHQVKTDLARCVQTKGMPVGTYYAKLQTLWDALNNYEPLIACKCNRCTCDVLGQHEKRRASERMHQFLMGLYSDFFGVTRSQLLLQTPLPTLNRAYQQVTQEERVRGMVQTQDERPEVLGFALRTDGKSVGRGTKVDKSGLICSYCKYSGHEVANCFELNGYPDWWGDRPRPGIKGTGRGRPVNTGSSSRNKPGAKAHAAVATDHTNKESNGGGSSSSVPLPGFTQEQWKSLLSMLGPSLEEADWNG
;
A
#
# COMPACT_ATOMS: atom_id res chain seq x y z
N MET A 1 -52.36 7.22 -80.63
CA MET A 1 -51.81 6.15 -79.77
C MET A 1 -50.30 6.18 -79.99
N ALA A 2 -49.43 6.55 -79.05
CA ALA A 2 -49.41 6.21 -77.64
C ALA A 2 -49.00 7.40 -76.76
N THR A 3 -49.63 7.45 -75.59
CA THR A 3 -49.38 8.36 -74.47
C THR A 3 -48.21 7.85 -73.64
N HIS A 4 -47.20 8.68 -73.41
CA HIS A 4 -46.19 8.45 -72.38
C HIS A 4 -46.82 8.75 -71.01
N THR A 5 -47.03 7.73 -70.20
CA THR A 5 -47.32 7.84 -68.77
C THR A 5 -46.02 8.12 -68.02
N GLU A 6 -45.93 9.31 -67.42
CA GLU A 6 -44.92 9.64 -66.41
C GLU A 6 -45.26 8.90 -65.12
N GLU A 7 -44.44 7.91 -64.75
CA GLU A 7 -44.48 7.30 -63.43
C GLU A 7 -43.82 8.25 -62.42
N HIS A 8 -44.67 9.00 -61.74
CA HIS A 8 -44.32 9.79 -60.56
C HIS A 8 -43.99 8.82 -59.41
N THR A 9 -42.73 8.40 -59.28
CA THR A 9 -42.28 7.68 -58.08
C THR A 9 -42.14 8.67 -56.94
N GLN A 10 -43.18 8.77 -56.11
CA GLN A 10 -43.11 9.44 -54.81
C GLN A 10 -42.09 8.68 -53.94
N GLY A 11 -40.89 9.23 -53.83
CA GLY A 11 -39.88 8.77 -52.88
C GLY A 11 -40.41 8.90 -51.45
N ASN A 12 -40.22 7.84 -50.66
CA ASN A 12 -40.55 7.75 -49.23
C ASN A 12 -40.22 9.03 -48.45
N PRO A 13 -40.98 9.41 -47.41
CA PRO A 13 -40.60 10.49 -46.51
C PRO A 13 -39.21 10.23 -45.91
N PRO A 14 -38.42 11.28 -45.59
CA PRO A 14 -37.09 11.10 -45.02
C PRO A 14 -37.18 10.18 -43.80
N ALA A 15 -36.38 9.12 -43.78
CA ALA A 15 -36.37 8.17 -42.69
C ALA A 15 -36.06 8.93 -41.39
N ARG A 16 -36.91 8.81 -40.37
CA ARG A 16 -36.66 9.47 -39.08
C ARG A 16 -35.32 9.00 -38.54
N ILE A 17 -34.51 9.94 -38.04
CA ILE A 17 -33.25 9.61 -37.36
C ILE A 17 -33.59 8.76 -36.14
N ASP A 18 -33.04 7.55 -36.09
CA ASP A 18 -33.24 6.63 -34.96
C ASP A 18 -32.71 7.27 -33.66
N PRO A 19 -33.44 7.25 -32.54
CA PRO A 19 -32.97 7.74 -31.24
C PRO A 19 -31.64 7.14 -30.78
N THR A 20 -31.29 5.96 -31.28
CA THR A 20 -30.02 5.31 -30.97
C THR A 20 -28.84 5.82 -31.79
N SER A 21 -29.12 6.50 -32.90
CA SER A 21 -28.14 7.05 -33.83
C SER A 21 -27.29 8.15 -33.20
N PRO A 22 -25.99 8.22 -33.50
CA PRO A 22 -25.14 9.36 -33.10
C PRO A 22 -25.69 10.71 -33.58
N TYR A 23 -26.40 10.73 -34.72
CA TYR A 23 -26.98 11.95 -35.31
C TYR A 23 -28.25 12.45 -34.62
N PHE A 24 -28.83 11.70 -33.68
CA PHE A 24 -30.05 12.13 -33.00
C PHE A 24 -29.76 13.18 -31.92
N LEU A 25 -30.42 14.34 -31.98
CA LEU A 25 -30.46 15.33 -30.90
C LEU A 25 -31.71 15.12 -30.05
N GLY A 26 -31.52 14.92 -28.75
CA GLY A 26 -32.62 14.72 -27.82
C GLY A 26 -33.33 16.02 -27.47
N PRO A 27 -34.60 15.97 -27.01
CA PRO A 27 -35.34 17.17 -26.58
C PRO A 27 -34.71 17.93 -25.40
N GLN A 28 -33.80 17.28 -24.67
CA GLN A 28 -33.09 17.83 -23.52
C GLN A 28 -31.71 18.40 -23.89
N ASP A 29 -31.24 18.21 -25.13
CA ASP A 29 -29.95 18.71 -25.57
C ASP A 29 -30.06 20.22 -25.86
N ARG A 30 -29.46 21.04 -25.00
CA ARG A 30 -29.47 22.50 -25.15
C ARG A 30 -28.06 23.05 -25.31
N PRO A 31 -27.83 24.09 -26.14
CA PRO A 31 -26.49 24.65 -26.32
C PRO A 31 -25.86 25.13 -25.01
N GLY A 32 -26.67 25.67 -24.09
CA GLY A 32 -26.22 26.17 -22.79
C GLY A 32 -25.87 25.11 -21.75
N ASP A 33 -25.97 23.81 -22.06
CA ASP A 33 -25.67 22.75 -21.10
C ASP A 33 -24.18 22.75 -20.73
N ILE A 34 -23.93 22.57 -19.43
CA ILE A 34 -22.60 22.28 -18.90
C ILE A 34 -22.46 20.76 -18.84
N ILE A 35 -21.76 20.18 -19.82
CA ILE A 35 -21.60 18.72 -19.94
C ILE A 35 -20.64 18.12 -18.90
N THR A 36 -19.76 18.94 -18.31
CA THR A 36 -18.86 18.57 -17.20
C THR A 36 -18.59 19.79 -16.31
N PRO A 37 -18.48 19.62 -14.98
CA PRO A 37 -18.08 20.72 -14.09
C PRO A 37 -16.60 21.11 -14.24
N VAL A 38 -15.77 20.25 -14.85
CA VAL A 38 -14.34 20.52 -15.04
C VAL A 38 -14.16 21.56 -16.14
N LYS A 39 -13.58 22.72 -15.80
CA LYS A 39 -13.24 23.76 -16.77
C LYS A 39 -11.81 23.61 -17.28
N LEU A 40 -11.59 23.77 -18.59
CA LEU A 40 -10.25 23.78 -19.17
C LEU A 40 -9.49 25.04 -18.74
N ILE A 41 -8.30 24.83 -18.20
CA ILE A 41 -7.28 25.80 -17.78
C ILE A 41 -5.97 25.35 -18.47
N ALA A 42 -4.95 26.21 -18.47
CA ALA A 42 -3.67 25.95 -19.11
C ALA A 42 -2.97 24.62 -18.70
N SER A 43 -3.26 24.06 -17.52
CA SER A 43 -2.51 22.94 -16.93
C SER A 43 -3.31 21.65 -16.70
N ASN A 44 -4.62 21.63 -16.99
CA ASN A 44 -5.50 20.50 -16.62
C ASN A 44 -6.14 19.79 -17.82
N TYR A 45 -5.51 19.86 -19.00
CA TYR A 45 -6.06 19.32 -20.24
C TYR A 45 -6.43 17.84 -20.15
N GLU A 46 -5.61 16.99 -19.53
CA GLU A 46 -5.89 15.55 -19.43
C GLU A 46 -7.17 15.28 -18.62
N ASP A 47 -7.32 15.91 -17.46
CA ASP A 47 -8.51 15.76 -16.61
C ASP A 47 -9.76 16.30 -17.30
N TRP A 48 -9.65 17.47 -17.94
CA TRP A 48 -10.73 18.07 -18.71
C TRP A 48 -11.14 17.19 -19.91
N SER A 49 -10.16 16.74 -20.70
CA SER A 49 -10.42 15.96 -21.91
C SER A 49 -11.05 14.60 -21.58
N ASN A 50 -10.66 13.97 -20.47
CA ASN A 50 -11.28 12.74 -19.98
C ASN A 50 -12.73 12.96 -19.55
N ALA A 51 -13.00 14.05 -18.81
CA ALA A 51 -14.36 14.37 -18.38
C ALA A 51 -15.29 14.69 -19.55
N VAL A 52 -14.82 15.48 -20.53
CA VAL A 52 -15.57 15.78 -21.76
C VAL A 52 -15.79 14.53 -22.60
N ARG A 53 -14.75 13.71 -22.81
CA ARG A 53 -14.85 12.44 -23.54
C ARG A 53 -15.90 11.52 -22.92
N LEU A 54 -15.94 11.40 -21.59
CA LEU A 54 -16.93 10.61 -20.89
C LEU A 54 -18.35 11.16 -21.11
N ALA A 55 -18.55 12.47 -20.96
CA ALA A 55 -19.85 13.12 -21.17
C ALA A 55 -20.37 12.97 -22.60
N LEU A 56 -19.51 13.19 -23.59
CA LEU A 56 -19.87 13.04 -25.01
C LEU A 56 -20.12 11.57 -25.39
N ARG A 57 -19.40 10.61 -24.80
CA ARG A 57 -19.67 9.18 -25.01
C ARG A 57 -21.02 8.78 -24.43
N ALA A 58 -21.40 9.30 -23.26
CA ALA A 58 -22.72 9.06 -22.68
C ALA A 58 -23.86 9.55 -23.60
N ARG A 59 -23.63 10.63 -24.37
CA ARG A 59 -24.58 11.15 -25.38
C ARG A 59 -24.37 10.58 -26.80
N ARG A 60 -23.43 9.64 -26.99
CA ARG A 60 -23.01 9.09 -28.30
C ARG A 60 -22.53 10.14 -29.32
N LYS A 61 -22.01 11.28 -28.84
CA LYS A 61 -21.52 12.40 -29.66
C LYS A 61 -20.00 12.45 -29.78
N TYR A 62 -19.27 11.62 -29.05
CA TYR A 62 -17.80 11.61 -29.12
C TYR A 62 -17.27 11.27 -30.53
N VAL A 63 -18.03 10.51 -31.32
CA VAL A 63 -17.65 10.13 -32.70
C VAL A 63 -17.46 11.31 -33.66
N PHE A 64 -18.11 12.45 -33.42
CA PHE A 64 -17.94 13.68 -34.20
C PHE A 64 -16.65 14.41 -33.82
N VAL A 65 -16.20 14.25 -32.58
CA VAL A 65 -15.01 14.90 -32.03
C VAL A 65 -13.73 14.10 -32.34
N ASP A 66 -13.83 12.77 -32.30
CA ASP A 66 -12.73 11.85 -32.64
C ASP A 66 -12.46 11.74 -34.15
N GLY A 67 -13.30 12.37 -34.98
CA GLY A 67 -13.21 12.31 -36.44
C GLY A 67 -13.64 10.97 -37.05
N SER A 68 -14.33 10.11 -36.28
CA SER A 68 -14.84 8.82 -36.78
C SER A 68 -15.93 9.00 -37.84
N ILE A 69 -16.68 10.11 -37.77
CA ILE A 69 -17.67 10.51 -38.77
C ILE A 69 -17.21 11.85 -39.34
N VAL A 70 -17.00 11.88 -40.66
CA VAL A 70 -16.46 13.06 -41.37
C VAL A 70 -17.51 13.71 -42.28
N LYS A 71 -18.60 13.00 -42.58
CA LYS A 71 -19.67 13.46 -43.47
C LYS A 71 -21.05 13.04 -42.94
N PRO A 72 -22.11 13.82 -43.24
CA PRO A 72 -23.48 13.40 -42.99
C PRO A 72 -23.79 12.15 -43.83
N ALA A 73 -24.48 11.19 -43.21
CA ALA A 73 -24.99 10.01 -43.87
C ALA A 73 -26.53 10.01 -43.80
N PRO A 74 -27.24 9.65 -44.88
CA PRO A 74 -28.69 9.54 -44.84
C PRO A 74 -29.12 8.62 -43.67
N PRO A 75 -30.13 9.01 -42.88
CA PRO A 75 -31.09 10.09 -43.12
C PRO A 75 -30.73 11.51 -42.64
N CYS A 76 -29.53 11.73 -42.11
CA CYS A 76 -29.10 13.05 -41.62
C CYS A 76 -28.90 14.03 -42.80
N THR A 77 -29.50 15.22 -42.70
CA THR A 77 -29.30 16.30 -43.68
C THR A 77 -28.03 17.11 -43.37
N GLU A 78 -27.61 17.96 -44.31
CA GLU A 78 -26.50 18.90 -44.07
C GLU A 78 -26.83 19.93 -42.98
N GLU A 79 -28.10 20.36 -42.87
CA GLU A 79 -28.55 21.26 -41.82
C GLU A 79 -28.53 20.58 -40.43
N ASP A 80 -28.95 19.31 -40.35
CA ASP A 80 -28.87 18.51 -39.11
C ASP A 80 -27.41 18.36 -38.67
N TRP A 81 -26.49 18.15 -39.62
CA TRP A 81 -25.06 18.07 -39.37
C TRP A 81 -24.48 19.37 -38.81
N LEU A 82 -24.80 20.52 -39.41
CA LEU A 82 -24.38 21.82 -38.92
C LEU A 82 -24.93 22.12 -37.52
N THR A 83 -26.19 21.73 -37.28
CA THR A 83 -26.84 21.88 -35.97
C THR A 83 -26.14 21.02 -34.90
N LEU A 84 -25.81 19.78 -35.22
CA LEU A 84 -25.05 18.87 -34.34
C LEU A 84 -23.67 19.44 -34.00
N HIS A 85 -22.92 19.89 -35.00
CA HIS A 85 -21.59 20.45 -34.78
C HIS A 85 -21.67 21.74 -33.95
N SER A 86 -22.61 22.63 -34.24
CA SER A 86 -22.85 23.86 -33.45
C SER A 86 -23.20 23.54 -31.99
N MET A 87 -24.00 22.51 -31.75
CA MET A 87 -24.35 22.04 -30.40
C MET A 87 -23.11 21.56 -29.65
N ILE A 88 -22.30 20.69 -30.27
CA ILE A 88 -21.09 20.14 -29.65
C ILE A 88 -20.05 21.25 -29.40
N VAL A 89 -19.87 22.16 -30.35
CA VAL A 89 -19.01 23.35 -30.18
C VAL A 89 -19.48 24.17 -28.98
N SER A 90 -20.78 24.43 -28.85
CA SER A 90 -21.32 25.19 -27.72
C SER A 90 -21.03 24.50 -26.38
N TRP A 91 -21.25 23.18 -26.30
CA TRP A 91 -20.91 22.40 -25.10
C TRP A 91 -19.42 22.42 -24.78
N LEU A 92 -18.56 22.26 -25.79
CA LEU A 92 -17.11 22.34 -25.60
C LEU A 92 -16.73 23.71 -25.06
N LEU A 93 -17.18 24.78 -25.72
CA LEU A 93 -16.89 26.15 -25.29
C LEU A 93 -17.38 26.40 -23.86
N ASN A 94 -18.56 25.91 -23.46
CA ASN A 94 -19.10 26.05 -22.10
C ASN A 94 -18.21 25.43 -21.01
N THR A 95 -17.39 24.44 -21.38
CA THR A 95 -16.43 23.78 -20.48
C THR A 95 -15.04 24.41 -20.51
N VAL A 96 -14.82 25.48 -21.27
CA VAL A 96 -13.55 26.21 -21.33
C VAL A 96 -13.61 27.43 -20.40
N SER A 97 -12.53 27.72 -19.67
CA SER A 97 -12.45 28.92 -18.83
C SER A 97 -12.53 30.20 -19.68
N PRO A 98 -13.04 31.33 -19.14
CA PRO A 98 -13.12 32.59 -19.89
C PRO A 98 -11.76 33.05 -20.45
N GLU A 99 -10.68 32.81 -19.71
CA GLU A 99 -9.31 33.16 -20.11
C GLU A 99 -8.87 32.41 -21.37
N VAL A 100 -9.07 31.08 -21.38
CA VAL A 100 -8.75 30.26 -22.56
C VAL A 100 -9.73 30.55 -23.70
N ARG A 101 -11.02 30.73 -23.39
CA ARG A 101 -12.05 31.00 -24.40
C ARG A 101 -11.77 32.29 -25.18
N GLY A 102 -11.23 33.32 -24.53
CA GLY A 102 -10.84 34.58 -25.19
C GLY A 102 -9.73 34.42 -26.23
N THR A 103 -8.98 33.32 -26.20
CA THR A 103 -7.91 33.02 -27.17
C THR A 103 -8.37 32.19 -28.36
N LEU A 104 -9.61 31.68 -28.34
CA LEU A 104 -10.14 30.80 -29.38
C LEU A 104 -10.86 31.61 -30.44
N SER A 105 -10.60 31.28 -31.70
CA SER A 105 -11.41 31.74 -32.84
C SER A 105 -12.80 31.10 -32.83
N CYS A 106 -13.73 31.60 -33.64
CA CYS A 106 -15.00 30.92 -33.86
C CYS A 106 -14.76 29.62 -34.65
N TYR A 107 -15.26 28.48 -34.15
CA TYR A 107 -15.17 27.18 -34.82
C TYR A 107 -16.56 26.70 -35.19
N GLU A 108 -16.75 26.29 -36.44
CA GLU A 108 -17.97 25.60 -36.89
C GLU A 108 -17.86 24.09 -36.72
N ASP A 109 -16.64 23.56 -36.68
CA ASP A 109 -16.36 22.14 -36.62
C ASP A 109 -15.82 21.74 -35.24
N ALA A 110 -16.60 20.92 -34.53
CA ALA A 110 -16.25 20.37 -33.22
C ALA A 110 -14.92 19.57 -33.23
N ALA A 111 -14.61 18.85 -34.30
CA ALA A 111 -13.36 18.08 -34.39
C ALA A 111 -12.14 19.00 -34.46
N LYS A 112 -12.24 20.09 -35.24
CA LYS A 112 -11.17 21.09 -35.35
C LYS A 112 -10.95 21.82 -34.03
N LEU A 113 -12.02 22.25 -33.35
CA LEU A 113 -11.93 22.86 -32.03
C LEU A 113 -11.26 21.92 -31.02
N TRP A 114 -11.66 20.65 -30.99
CA TRP A 114 -11.07 19.66 -30.09
C TRP A 114 -9.59 19.44 -30.35
N ASN A 115 -9.19 19.32 -31.62
CA ASN A 115 -7.79 19.14 -32.00
C ASN A 115 -6.93 20.36 -31.70
N ASP A 116 -7.44 21.59 -31.90
CA ASP A 116 -6.73 22.82 -31.54
C ASP A 116 -6.55 22.93 -30.01
N LEU A 117 -7.58 22.63 -29.23
CA LEU A 117 -7.47 22.55 -27.77
C LEU A 117 -6.47 21.48 -27.33
N LYS A 118 -6.46 20.33 -28.01
CA LYS A 118 -5.48 19.28 -27.79
C LYS A 118 -4.07 19.78 -28.07
N GLU A 119 -3.80 20.29 -29.26
CA GLU A 119 -2.44 20.72 -29.63
C GLU A 119 -1.90 21.82 -28.71
N ARG A 120 -2.75 22.77 -28.30
CA ARG A 120 -2.34 23.88 -27.43
C ARG A 120 -2.15 23.50 -25.97
N PHE A 121 -3.00 22.62 -25.43
CA PHE A 121 -3.07 22.35 -23.99
C PHE A 121 -2.71 20.92 -23.61
N SER A 122 -2.59 19.97 -24.56
CA SER A 122 -2.02 18.65 -24.32
C SER A 122 -0.51 18.81 -24.17
N SER A 123 -0.09 19.28 -23.01
CA SER A 123 1.32 19.27 -22.65
C SER A 123 1.73 17.81 -22.49
N VAL A 124 2.59 17.30 -23.39
CA VAL A 124 3.51 16.21 -23.03
C VAL A 124 4.53 16.85 -22.09
N ASP A 125 4.08 17.02 -20.86
CA ASP A 125 4.76 17.89 -19.92
C ASP A 125 5.89 17.06 -19.30
N GLY A 126 6.95 16.82 -20.09
CA GLY A 126 8.18 16.16 -19.63
C GLY A 126 8.68 16.76 -18.32
N PRO A 127 8.70 18.10 -18.16
CA PRO A 127 8.95 18.75 -16.87
C PRO A 127 7.98 18.33 -15.77
N ARG A 128 6.67 18.22 -16.04
CA ARG A 128 5.68 17.73 -15.07
C ARG A 128 5.85 16.26 -14.72
N ILE A 129 6.16 15.40 -15.69
CA ILE A 129 6.49 13.98 -15.44
C ILE A 129 7.70 13.92 -14.50
N HIS A 130 8.75 14.69 -14.80
CA HIS A 130 9.94 14.78 -13.95
C HIS A 130 9.59 15.32 -12.55
N GLN A 131 8.75 16.35 -12.46
CA GLN A 131 8.28 16.91 -11.19
C GLN A 131 7.55 15.85 -10.36
N VAL A 132 6.58 15.13 -10.95
CA VAL A 132 5.83 14.07 -10.26
C VAL A 132 6.77 12.93 -9.83
N LYS A 133 7.71 12.51 -10.69
CA LYS A 133 8.73 11.50 -10.32
C LYS A 133 9.62 11.97 -9.17
N THR A 134 10.01 13.25 -9.17
CA THR A 134 10.81 13.87 -8.11
C THR A 134 10.03 13.96 -6.80
N ASP A 135 8.74 14.33 -6.86
CA ASP A 135 7.85 14.38 -5.72
C ASP A 135 7.62 12.98 -5.13
N LEU A 136 7.50 11.97 -6.00
CA LEU A 136 7.37 10.57 -5.62
C LEU A 136 8.63 10.03 -4.92
N ALA A 137 9.82 10.34 -5.45
CA ALA A 137 11.09 9.97 -4.85
C ALA A 137 11.32 10.63 -3.47
N ARG A 138 10.80 11.84 -3.28
CA ARG A 138 10.86 12.58 -2.00
C ARG A 138 9.70 12.25 -1.05
N CYS A 139 8.74 11.42 -1.49
CA CYS A 139 7.57 11.08 -0.69
C CYS A 139 7.94 10.07 0.39
N VAL A 140 8.24 10.60 1.59
CA VAL A 140 8.58 9.80 2.77
C VAL A 140 7.59 10.06 3.91
N GLN A 141 7.33 9.02 4.70
CA GLN A 141 6.54 9.11 5.93
C GLN A 141 7.35 9.85 6.99
N THR A 142 6.83 10.98 7.47
CA THR A 142 7.44 11.72 8.57
C THR A 142 7.07 11.09 9.93
N LYS A 143 7.85 11.40 10.97
CA LYS A 143 7.55 10.99 12.35
C LYS A 143 6.13 11.44 12.73
N GLY A 144 5.32 10.51 13.22
CA GLY A 144 3.94 10.76 13.65
C GLY A 144 2.89 10.84 12.52
N MET A 145 3.28 10.70 11.25
CA MET A 145 2.31 10.61 10.15
C MET A 145 1.69 9.21 10.10
N PRO A 146 0.35 9.07 10.14
CA PRO A 146 -0.29 7.76 9.97
C PRO A 146 0.04 7.13 8.62
N VAL A 147 0.24 5.81 8.59
CA VAL A 147 0.53 5.05 7.36
C VAL A 147 -0.56 5.26 6.30
N GLY A 148 -1.83 5.38 6.71
CA GLY A 148 -2.93 5.66 5.78
C GLY A 148 -2.79 7.00 5.05
N THR A 149 -2.39 8.06 5.76
CA THR A 149 -2.17 9.38 5.15
C THR A 149 -0.98 9.39 4.20
N TYR A 150 0.10 8.69 4.57
CA TYR A 150 1.26 8.50 3.70
C TYR A 150 0.89 7.75 2.42
N TYR A 151 0.18 6.63 2.54
CA TYR A 151 -0.27 5.83 1.41
C TYR A 151 -1.20 6.62 0.48
N ALA A 152 -2.12 7.44 1.03
CA ALA A 152 -2.98 8.30 0.23
C ALA A 152 -2.18 9.31 -0.61
N LYS A 153 -1.11 9.91 -0.06
CA LYS A 153 -0.22 10.81 -0.82
C LYS A 153 0.46 10.08 -1.98
N LEU A 154 1.01 8.90 -1.74
CA LEU A 154 1.58 8.08 -2.81
C LEU A 154 0.55 7.76 -3.90
N GLN A 155 -0.67 7.41 -3.52
CA GLN A 155 -1.74 7.11 -4.46
C GLN A 155 -2.05 8.30 -5.37
N THR A 156 -2.14 9.52 -4.81
CA THR A 156 -2.34 10.73 -5.63
C THR A 156 -1.20 10.97 -6.63
N LEU A 157 0.06 10.71 -6.23
CA LEU A 157 1.22 10.87 -7.10
C LEU A 157 1.28 9.78 -8.19
N TRP A 158 0.95 8.54 -7.85
CA TRP A 158 0.86 7.44 -8.82
C TRP A 158 -0.26 7.66 -9.83
N ASP A 159 -1.41 8.16 -9.39
CA ASP A 159 -2.53 8.47 -10.28
C ASP A 159 -2.17 9.62 -11.22
N ALA A 160 -1.55 10.68 -10.70
CA ALA A 160 -1.02 11.77 -11.53
C ALA A 160 0.00 11.25 -12.55
N LEU A 161 0.93 10.36 -12.15
CA LEU A 161 1.91 9.79 -13.08
C LEU A 161 1.26 8.90 -14.14
N ASN A 162 0.21 8.14 -13.81
CA ASN A 162 -0.50 7.31 -14.80
C ASN A 162 -1.18 8.14 -15.88
N ASN A 163 -1.61 9.37 -15.57
CA ASN A 163 -2.22 10.26 -16.55
C ASN A 163 -1.21 10.69 -17.62
N TYR A 164 0.03 10.98 -17.23
CA TYR A 164 1.08 11.40 -18.17
C TYR A 164 1.82 10.22 -18.83
N GLU A 165 2.00 9.12 -18.10
CA GLU A 165 2.59 7.89 -18.58
C GLU A 165 1.54 6.78 -18.49
N PRO A 166 0.67 6.57 -19.51
CA PRO A 166 -0.26 5.45 -19.53
C PRO A 166 0.46 4.11 -19.70
N LEU A 167 -0.25 3.01 -19.48
CA LEU A 167 0.30 1.66 -19.69
C LEU A 167 0.60 1.43 -21.17
N ILE A 168 1.73 0.77 -21.44
CA ILE A 168 2.11 0.41 -22.80
C ILE A 168 1.27 -0.80 -23.23
N ALA A 169 0.39 -0.60 -24.21
CA ALA A 169 -0.40 -1.65 -24.84
C ALA A 169 0.15 -1.96 -26.25
N CYS A 170 0.17 -3.23 -26.66
CA CYS A 170 0.48 -3.57 -28.05
C CYS A 170 -0.65 -3.06 -28.94
N LYS A 171 -0.31 -2.35 -30.02
CA LYS A 171 -1.26 -1.93 -31.08
C LYS A 171 -1.65 -3.09 -32.01
N CYS A 172 -1.32 -4.30 -31.60
CA CYS A 172 -1.30 -5.49 -32.39
C CYS A 172 -2.62 -6.19 -32.14
N ASN A 173 -3.62 -5.97 -33.00
CA ASN A 173 -5.00 -6.48 -32.80
C ASN A 173 -5.11 -8.01 -32.69
N ARG A 174 -4.00 -8.76 -32.87
CA ARG A 174 -3.90 -10.23 -32.78
C ARG A 174 -2.60 -10.75 -32.15
N CYS A 175 -1.82 -9.94 -31.40
CA CYS A 175 -0.65 -10.54 -30.71
C CYS A 175 -1.09 -11.37 -29.50
N THR A 176 -0.39 -12.48 -29.24
CA THR A 176 -0.44 -13.23 -27.97
C THR A 176 0.54 -12.67 -26.93
N CYS A 177 0.99 -11.44 -27.13
CA CYS A 177 2.07 -10.84 -26.37
C CYS A 177 1.54 -10.19 -25.08
N ASP A 178 1.99 -10.68 -23.93
CA ASP A 178 1.59 -10.17 -22.61
C ASP A 178 2.36 -8.89 -22.21
N VAL A 179 2.47 -7.92 -23.13
CA VAL A 179 3.19 -6.67 -22.87
C VAL A 179 2.48 -5.87 -21.79
N LEU A 180 1.15 -5.81 -21.87
CA LEU A 180 0.33 -5.08 -20.90
C LEU A 180 0.47 -5.68 -19.50
N GLY A 181 0.32 -7.00 -19.35
CA GLY A 181 0.44 -7.67 -18.04
C GLY A 181 1.85 -7.60 -17.47
N GLN A 182 2.89 -7.71 -18.30
CA GLN A 182 4.28 -7.49 -17.86
C GLN A 182 4.53 -6.05 -17.40
N HIS A 183 3.98 -5.06 -18.12
CA HIS A 183 4.13 -3.66 -17.77
C HIS A 183 3.38 -3.30 -16.48
N GLU A 184 2.17 -3.83 -16.30
CA GLU A 184 1.40 -3.73 -15.05
C GLU A 184 2.15 -4.36 -13.88
N LYS A 185 2.70 -5.57 -14.05
CA LYS A 185 3.48 -6.25 -13.01
C LYS A 185 4.72 -5.44 -12.62
N ARG A 186 5.43 -4.86 -13.59
CA ARG A 186 6.58 -3.98 -13.34
C ARG A 186 6.17 -2.74 -12.54
N ARG A 187 5.10 -2.04 -12.94
CA ARG A 187 4.57 -0.89 -12.18
C ARG A 187 4.13 -1.26 -10.78
N ALA A 188 3.40 -2.36 -10.62
CA ALA A 188 2.95 -2.83 -9.31
C ALA A 188 4.14 -3.11 -8.38
N SER A 189 5.20 -3.74 -8.90
CA SER A 189 6.45 -3.95 -8.18
C SER A 189 7.13 -2.62 -7.83
N GLU A 190 7.18 -1.65 -8.74
CA GLU A 190 7.80 -0.36 -8.47
C GLU A 190 7.05 0.41 -7.37
N ARG A 191 5.72 0.48 -7.43
CA ARG A 191 4.89 1.10 -6.39
C ARG A 191 5.10 0.47 -5.02
N MET A 192 5.22 -0.86 -4.99
CA MET A 192 5.53 -1.60 -3.78
C MET A 192 6.87 -1.18 -3.17
N HIS A 193 7.93 -1.09 -3.99
CA HIS A 193 9.24 -0.64 -3.51
C HIS A 193 9.22 0.82 -3.05
N GLN A 194 8.57 1.71 -3.80
CA GLN A 194 8.43 3.13 -3.44
C GLN A 194 7.72 3.29 -2.09
N PHE A 195 6.63 2.56 -1.88
CA PHE A 195 5.93 2.52 -0.59
C PHE A 195 6.85 2.07 0.54
N LEU A 196 7.50 0.91 0.39
CA LEU A 196 8.35 0.35 1.44
C LEU A 196 9.58 1.21 1.75
N MET A 197 10.19 1.83 0.74
CA MET A 197 11.39 2.65 0.92
C MET A 197 11.10 3.99 1.58
N GLY A 198 9.92 4.56 1.37
CA GLY A 198 9.54 5.82 2.02
C GLY A 198 8.90 5.66 3.39
N LEU A 199 8.68 4.44 3.90
CA LEU A 199 8.23 4.24 5.30
C LEU A 199 9.23 4.80 6.31
N TYR A 200 8.73 5.24 7.46
CA TYR A 200 9.59 5.78 8.52
C TYR A 200 10.49 4.69 9.10
N SER A 201 11.79 4.76 8.78
CA SER A 201 12.79 3.71 9.04
C SER A 201 12.87 3.27 10.49
N ASP A 202 12.81 4.21 11.45
CA ASP A 202 13.00 3.89 12.87
C ASP A 202 11.84 3.06 13.44
N PHE A 203 10.63 3.22 12.87
CA PHE A 203 9.44 2.52 13.34
C PHE A 203 9.14 1.25 12.53
N PHE A 204 9.33 1.31 11.20
CA PHE A 204 8.95 0.23 10.28
C PHE A 204 10.15 -0.55 9.70
N GLY A 205 11.38 -0.27 10.13
CA GLY A 205 12.59 -0.88 9.55
C GLY A 205 12.58 -2.41 9.55
N VAL A 206 12.14 -3.05 10.64
CA VAL A 206 12.04 -4.52 10.75
C VAL A 206 10.99 -5.08 9.79
N THR A 207 9.77 -4.52 9.82
CA THR A 207 8.66 -4.93 8.94
C THR A 207 9.04 -4.77 7.47
N ARG A 208 9.70 -3.66 7.11
CA ARG A 208 10.22 -3.42 5.76
C ARG A 208 11.19 -4.52 5.33
N SER A 209 12.19 -4.84 6.15
CA SER A 209 13.16 -5.91 5.86
C SER A 209 12.47 -7.26 5.71
N GLN A 210 11.52 -7.59 6.59
CA GLN A 210 10.76 -8.84 6.51
C GLN A 210 9.95 -8.95 5.21
N LEU A 211 9.32 -7.86 4.77
CA LEU A 211 8.54 -7.84 3.53
C LEU A 211 9.42 -8.00 2.29
N LEU A 212 10.62 -7.39 2.28
CA LEU A 212 11.57 -7.49 1.17
C LEU A 212 12.22 -8.87 1.04
N LEU A 213 12.30 -9.63 2.13
CA LEU A 213 12.86 -10.99 2.13
C LEU A 213 11.88 -12.08 1.64
N GLN A 214 10.61 -11.74 1.38
CA GLN A 214 9.62 -12.70 0.90
C GLN A 214 9.82 -13.03 -0.59
N THR A 215 9.81 -14.32 -0.93
CA THR A 215 9.84 -14.82 -2.31
C THR A 215 8.60 -15.70 -2.58
N PRO A 216 7.65 -15.27 -3.45
CA PRO A 216 7.63 -14.02 -4.22
C PRO A 216 7.32 -12.79 -3.36
N LEU A 217 7.74 -11.61 -3.81
CA LEU A 217 7.44 -10.34 -3.15
C LEU A 217 5.91 -10.16 -2.96
N PRO A 218 5.46 -9.64 -1.80
CA PRO A 218 4.05 -9.44 -1.56
C PRO A 218 3.47 -8.37 -2.49
N THR A 219 2.15 -8.40 -2.68
CA THR A 219 1.46 -7.31 -3.40
C THR A 219 1.43 -6.04 -2.55
N LEU A 220 1.31 -4.88 -3.20
CA LEU A 220 1.21 -3.58 -2.53
C LEU A 220 0.12 -3.58 -1.44
N ASN A 221 -1.06 -4.11 -1.74
CA ASN A 221 -2.17 -4.18 -0.79
C ASN A 221 -1.83 -5.05 0.43
N ARG A 222 -1.13 -6.18 0.23
CA ARG A 222 -0.72 -7.06 1.33
C ARG A 222 0.31 -6.38 2.22
N ALA A 223 1.31 -5.71 1.65
CA ALA A 223 2.27 -4.95 2.45
C ALA A 223 1.62 -3.79 3.20
N TYR A 224 0.73 -3.04 2.56
CA TYR A 224 -0.02 -1.97 3.21
C TYR A 224 -0.77 -2.51 4.44
N GLN A 225 -1.50 -3.62 4.29
CA GLN A 225 -2.20 -4.26 5.41
C GLN A 225 -1.27 -4.69 6.55
N GLN A 226 -0.12 -5.28 6.23
CA GLN A 226 0.86 -5.72 7.24
C GLN A 226 1.48 -4.53 7.99
N VAL A 227 1.80 -3.45 7.28
CA VAL A 227 2.36 -2.23 7.87
C VAL A 227 1.32 -1.50 8.74
N THR A 228 0.06 -1.39 8.28
CA THR A 228 -1.04 -0.83 9.09
C THR A 228 -1.35 -1.69 10.31
N GLN A 229 -1.23 -3.01 10.21
CA GLN A 229 -1.38 -3.89 11.37
C GLN A 229 -0.27 -3.66 12.39
N GLU A 230 0.98 -3.53 11.95
CA GLU A 230 2.12 -3.21 12.81
C GLU A 230 1.94 -1.86 13.51
N GLU A 231 1.47 -0.83 12.77
CA GLU A 231 1.16 0.49 13.33
C GLU A 231 0.13 0.41 14.46
N ARG A 232 -0.94 -0.37 14.29
CA ARG A 232 -1.96 -0.59 15.34
C ARG A 232 -1.38 -1.28 16.57
N VAL A 233 -0.61 -2.35 16.38
CA VAL A 233 -0.04 -3.13 17.48
C VAL A 233 0.95 -2.29 18.28
N ARG A 234 1.85 -1.57 17.60
CA ARG A 234 2.82 -0.69 18.27
C ARG A 234 2.19 0.55 18.89
N GLY A 235 1.15 1.09 18.27
CA GLY A 235 0.34 2.17 18.87
C GLY A 235 -0.29 1.73 20.20
N MET A 236 -0.80 0.50 20.28
CA MET A 236 -1.30 -0.06 21.55
C MET A 236 -0.20 -0.18 22.61
N VAL A 237 1.02 -0.60 22.23
CA VAL A 237 2.16 -0.68 23.16
C VAL A 237 2.57 0.71 23.68
N GLN A 238 2.62 1.72 22.81
CA GLN A 238 2.95 3.10 23.22
C GLN A 238 1.93 3.67 24.21
N THR A 239 0.63 3.37 24.06
CA THR A 239 -0.39 3.80 25.05
C THR A 239 -0.26 3.11 26.41
N GLN A 240 0.44 1.96 26.50
CA GLN A 240 0.72 1.32 27.78
C GLN A 240 1.92 1.95 28.49
N ASP A 241 2.95 2.35 27.74
CA ASP A 241 4.14 3.03 28.26
C ASP A 241 3.85 4.50 28.67
N GLU A 242 2.92 5.17 27.98
CA GLU A 242 2.48 6.53 28.32
C GLU A 242 1.40 6.56 29.42
N ARG A 243 1.16 5.46 30.14
CA ARG A 243 0.37 5.57 31.39
C ARG A 243 1.16 6.46 32.34
N PRO A 244 0.68 7.67 32.69
CA PRO A 244 1.36 8.45 33.69
C PRO A 244 1.40 7.60 34.96
N GLU A 245 2.57 7.54 35.58
CA GLU A 245 2.70 7.03 36.94
C GLU A 245 1.77 7.90 37.79
N VAL A 246 0.54 7.42 38.00
CA VAL A 246 -0.42 8.11 38.86
C VAL A 246 0.20 8.02 40.25
N LEU A 247 0.87 9.10 40.68
CA LEU A 247 1.16 9.37 42.08
C LEU A 247 -0.20 9.53 42.79
N GLY A 248 -0.83 8.38 43.03
CA GLY A 248 -2.09 8.27 43.72
C GLY A 248 -1.84 8.64 45.16
N PHE A 249 -2.33 9.81 45.56
CA PHE A 249 -2.45 10.17 46.96
C PHE A 249 -3.44 9.21 47.61
N ALA A 250 -2.93 8.16 48.26
CA ALA A 250 -3.74 7.11 48.86
C ALA A 250 -4.37 7.61 50.17
N LEU A 251 -5.56 8.21 50.09
CA LEU A 251 -6.51 8.18 51.20
C LEU A 251 -7.05 6.76 51.30
N ARG A 252 -6.49 6.00 52.24
CA ARG A 252 -6.99 4.67 52.59
C ARG A 252 -8.39 4.83 53.18
N THR A 253 -9.40 4.43 52.42
CA THR A 253 -10.66 3.95 53.00
C THR A 253 -10.78 2.48 52.64
N ASP A 254 -11.02 1.68 53.67
CA ASP A 254 -10.99 0.22 53.61
C ASP A 254 -12.01 -0.34 52.63
N GLY A 255 -11.50 -1.06 51.62
CA GLY A 255 -12.32 -1.78 50.65
C GLY A 255 -11.53 -2.92 50.02
N LYS A 256 -11.86 -4.15 50.43
CA LYS A 256 -11.25 -5.41 49.98
C LYS A 256 -11.12 -5.51 48.46
N SER A 257 -9.89 -5.65 47.95
CA SER A 257 -9.62 -6.28 46.65
C SER A 257 -8.43 -7.23 46.75
N VAL A 258 -8.70 -8.50 46.48
CA VAL A 258 -7.72 -9.59 46.42
C VAL A 258 -6.81 -9.36 45.22
N GLY A 259 -5.62 -8.79 45.48
CA GLY A 259 -4.55 -8.62 44.51
C GLY A 259 -3.33 -9.44 44.92
N ARG A 260 -2.87 -10.30 44.01
CA ARG A 260 -1.73 -11.21 44.14
C ARG A 260 -0.44 -10.39 44.23
N GLY A 261 -0.13 -9.88 45.42
CA GLY A 261 1.06 -9.09 45.73
C GLY A 261 2.28 -9.97 46.02
N THR A 262 3.42 -9.54 45.49
CA THR A 262 4.78 -10.00 45.75
C THR A 262 4.99 -10.38 47.24
N LYS A 263 5.47 -11.60 47.49
CA LYS A 263 5.82 -12.07 48.84
C LYS A 263 6.98 -11.23 49.36
N VAL A 264 6.67 -10.29 50.25
CA VAL A 264 7.67 -9.66 51.11
C VAL A 264 8.15 -10.73 52.10
N ASP A 265 9.45 -11.00 52.13
CA ASP A 265 10.05 -11.96 53.06
C ASP A 265 9.92 -11.46 54.50
N LYS A 266 8.96 -12.01 55.24
CA LYS A 266 8.67 -11.68 56.66
C LYS A 266 9.48 -12.55 57.63
N SER A 267 10.49 -13.27 57.14
CA SER A 267 11.28 -14.25 57.90
C SER A 267 12.09 -13.62 59.05
N GLY A 268 12.43 -12.33 58.97
CA GLY A 268 13.17 -11.61 60.03
C GLY A 268 12.31 -11.03 61.14
N LEU A 269 10.98 -11.09 61.04
CA LEU A 269 10.08 -10.39 61.96
C LEU A 269 9.57 -11.36 63.03
N ILE A 270 9.97 -11.16 64.29
CA ILE A 270 9.62 -12.01 65.44
C ILE A 270 8.51 -11.34 66.25
N CYS A 271 7.42 -12.07 66.49
CA CYS A 271 6.30 -11.61 67.31
C CYS A 271 6.74 -11.46 68.78
N SER A 272 6.54 -10.29 69.39
CA SER A 272 6.95 -10.09 70.79
C SER A 272 6.08 -10.84 71.81
N TYR A 273 4.89 -11.32 71.43
CA TYR A 273 3.99 -12.13 72.27
C TYR A 273 4.34 -13.63 72.23
N CYS A 274 4.19 -14.29 71.07
CA CYS A 274 4.42 -15.75 70.96
C CYS A 274 5.88 -16.13 70.63
N LYS A 275 6.76 -15.15 70.37
CA LYS A 275 8.18 -15.33 70.01
C LYS A 275 8.46 -16.11 68.71
N TYR A 276 7.44 -16.38 67.89
CA TYR A 276 7.61 -16.98 66.56
C TYR A 276 7.81 -15.93 65.46
N SER A 277 8.56 -16.28 64.42
CA SER A 277 8.82 -15.40 63.28
C SER A 277 7.69 -15.43 62.23
N GLY A 278 7.66 -14.42 61.36
CA GLY A 278 6.74 -14.35 60.22
C GLY A 278 5.48 -13.50 60.42
N HIS A 279 5.25 -12.94 61.61
CA HIS A 279 4.08 -12.10 61.90
C HIS A 279 4.32 -11.09 63.03
N GLU A 280 3.62 -9.96 62.98
CA GLU A 280 3.61 -8.94 64.04
C GLU A 280 2.63 -9.32 65.15
N VAL A 281 2.78 -8.73 66.35
CA VAL A 281 1.88 -8.98 67.49
C VAL A 281 0.42 -8.73 67.16
N ALA A 282 0.14 -7.70 66.35
CA ALA A 282 -1.20 -7.36 65.90
C ALA A 282 -1.87 -8.49 65.09
N ASN A 283 -1.10 -9.44 64.54
CA ASN A 283 -1.58 -10.57 63.76
C ASN A 283 -1.26 -11.92 64.43
N CYS A 284 -0.97 -11.92 65.74
CA CYS A 284 -0.64 -13.14 66.46
C CYS A 284 -1.90 -13.95 66.75
N PHE A 285 -2.03 -15.14 66.18
CA PHE A 285 -3.19 -16.01 66.40
C PHE A 285 -3.28 -16.55 67.84
N GLU A 286 -2.19 -16.57 68.58
CA GLU A 286 -2.22 -16.90 70.02
C GLU A 286 -2.88 -15.78 70.84
N LEU A 287 -2.73 -14.52 70.41
CA LEU A 287 -3.34 -13.36 71.05
C LEU A 287 -4.76 -13.08 70.53
N ASN A 288 -4.96 -13.16 69.21
CA ASN A 288 -6.21 -12.78 68.53
C ASN A 288 -7.20 -13.93 68.39
N GLY A 289 -6.80 -15.16 68.75
CA GLY A 289 -7.55 -16.38 68.49
C GLY A 289 -7.25 -16.99 67.11
N TYR A 290 -7.34 -18.32 67.06
CA TYR A 290 -7.09 -19.08 65.84
C TYR A 290 -8.34 -19.08 64.94
N PRO A 291 -8.22 -18.76 63.65
CA PRO A 291 -9.33 -18.85 62.71
C PRO A 291 -9.86 -20.27 62.52
N ASP A 292 -11.11 -20.42 62.10
CA ASP A 292 -11.77 -21.72 61.90
C ASP A 292 -11.04 -22.65 60.92
N TRP A 293 -10.34 -22.08 59.92
CA TRP A 293 -9.55 -22.85 58.95
C TRP A 293 -8.24 -23.42 59.52
N TRP A 294 -7.85 -23.06 60.74
CA TRP A 294 -6.62 -23.55 61.37
C TRP A 294 -6.69 -25.04 61.73
N GLY A 295 -7.90 -25.56 61.96
CA GLY A 295 -8.18 -26.99 62.19
C GLY A 295 -7.29 -27.59 63.30
N ASP A 296 -6.78 -28.80 63.02
CA ASP A 296 -5.96 -29.61 63.94
C ASP A 296 -4.45 -29.34 63.84
N ARG A 297 -4.06 -28.21 63.23
CA ARG A 297 -2.64 -27.86 63.14
C ARG A 297 -2.05 -27.62 64.53
N PRO A 298 -0.81 -28.05 64.78
CA PRO A 298 -0.19 -27.93 66.09
C PRO A 298 -0.19 -26.47 66.56
N ARG A 299 -0.82 -26.23 67.70
CA ARG A 299 -0.86 -24.92 68.36
C ARG A 299 0.33 -24.84 69.33
N PRO A 300 1.25 -23.88 69.15
CA PRO A 300 2.30 -23.67 70.12
C PRO A 300 1.69 -23.37 71.50
N GLY A 301 2.15 -24.07 72.55
CA GLY A 301 1.78 -23.76 73.94
C GLY A 301 0.85 -24.74 74.67
N ILE A 302 0.19 -25.69 73.99
CA ILE A 302 -0.67 -26.67 74.69
C ILE A 302 0.18 -27.83 75.23
N LYS A 303 0.56 -27.77 76.51
CA LYS A 303 1.00 -28.95 77.28
C LYS A 303 -0.25 -29.69 77.77
N GLY A 304 -0.56 -30.84 77.17
CA GLY A 304 -1.72 -31.65 77.56
C GLY A 304 -1.67 -33.09 77.06
N THR A 305 -0.94 -33.94 77.79
CA THR A 305 -1.28 -35.32 78.18
C THR A 305 -2.08 -36.23 77.22
N GLY A 306 -1.43 -37.30 76.74
CA GLY A 306 -2.03 -38.65 76.84
C GLY A 306 -2.19 -39.49 75.57
N ARG A 307 -1.38 -40.56 75.51
CA ARG A 307 -1.63 -41.92 74.94
C ARG A 307 -1.82 -42.00 73.41
N GLY A 308 -0.81 -42.42 72.63
CA GLY A 308 -0.42 -43.82 72.39
C GLY A 308 -1.27 -44.37 71.22
N ARG A 309 -0.74 -44.75 70.04
CA ARG A 309 0.13 -45.91 69.72
C ARG A 309 0.41 -45.86 68.19
N PRO A 310 1.53 -46.42 67.69
CA PRO A 310 1.94 -46.25 66.29
C PRO A 310 1.33 -47.30 65.36
N VAL A 311 1.18 -46.96 64.07
CA VAL A 311 1.03 -47.94 62.99
C VAL A 311 2.05 -47.60 61.90
N ASN A 312 3.02 -48.51 61.78
CA ASN A 312 3.83 -48.73 60.59
C ASN A 312 3.15 -49.82 59.75
N THR A 313 3.58 -50.00 58.50
CA THR A 313 3.12 -50.92 57.43
C THR A 313 2.07 -50.30 56.49
N GLY A 314 2.21 -50.35 55.17
CA GLY A 314 3.17 -51.07 54.35
C GLY A 314 3.14 -50.61 52.89
N SER A 315 4.16 -51.06 52.18
CA SER A 315 4.41 -50.97 50.74
C SER A 315 3.20 -51.28 49.84
N SER A 316 3.14 -50.61 48.69
CA SER A 316 2.93 -51.34 47.44
C SER A 316 3.54 -50.61 46.23
N SER A 317 4.27 -51.41 45.45
CA SER A 317 5.11 -51.12 44.29
C SER A 317 4.30 -51.12 42.98
N ARG A 318 4.79 -50.37 41.98
CA ARG A 318 4.83 -50.63 40.50
C ARG A 318 4.80 -49.26 39.79
N ASN A 319 5.60 -48.92 38.78
CA ASN A 319 6.58 -49.61 37.95
C ASN A 319 7.39 -48.52 37.23
N LYS A 320 8.71 -48.71 37.07
CA LYS A 320 9.54 -48.10 36.00
C LYS A 320 9.45 -49.02 34.76
N PRO A 321 9.79 -48.62 33.50
CA PRO A 321 11.09 -48.03 33.10
C PRO A 321 10.95 -46.90 32.05
N GLY A 322 11.96 -46.20 31.55
CA GLY A 322 13.41 -46.33 31.63
C GLY A 322 14.07 -45.09 30.98
N ALA A 323 15.32 -44.85 31.34
CA ALA A 323 16.15 -43.76 30.85
C ALA A 323 16.72 -44.06 29.45
N LYS A 324 16.95 -43.02 28.63
CA LYS A 324 18.15 -42.89 27.79
C LYS A 324 18.54 -41.42 27.65
N ALA A 325 19.76 -41.12 28.08
CA ALA A 325 20.50 -39.91 27.77
C ALA A 325 21.27 -40.14 26.44
N HIS A 326 21.48 -39.07 25.66
CA HIS A 326 22.55 -39.01 24.68
C HIS A 326 23.32 -37.69 24.86
N ALA A 327 24.63 -37.85 24.88
CA ALA A 327 25.65 -36.87 25.22
C ALA A 327 26.08 -36.03 24.01
N ALA A 328 26.77 -34.94 24.33
CA ALA A 328 27.42 -33.98 23.46
C ALA A 328 28.47 -34.61 22.52
N VAL A 329 28.63 -34.00 21.35
CA VAL A 329 29.87 -34.04 20.56
C VAL A 329 30.16 -32.61 20.12
N ALA A 330 31.20 -32.03 20.70
CA ALA A 330 31.91 -30.86 20.19
C ALA A 330 33.13 -31.38 19.45
N THR A 331 33.34 -30.96 18.20
CA THR A 331 34.58 -31.20 17.47
C THR A 331 35.35 -29.91 17.36
N ASP A 332 36.55 -30.00 17.91
CA ASP A 332 37.67 -29.09 17.96
C ASP A 332 38.29 -28.90 16.56
N HIS A 333 38.63 -27.66 16.17
CA HIS A 333 39.56 -27.40 15.08
C HIS A 333 40.50 -26.27 15.49
N THR A 334 41.78 -26.61 15.43
CA THR A 334 42.94 -25.91 15.94
C THR A 334 43.39 -24.75 15.04
N ASN A 335 43.82 -23.67 15.70
CA ASN A 335 44.57 -22.56 15.11
C ASN A 335 46.00 -22.99 14.75
N LYS A 336 46.49 -22.53 13.60
CA LYS A 336 47.94 -22.44 13.32
C LYS A 336 48.23 -21.13 12.58
N GLU A 337 49.02 -20.29 13.21
CA GLU A 337 49.57 -19.04 12.65
C GLU A 337 50.70 -19.34 11.65
N SER A 338 50.77 -18.58 10.56
CA SER A 338 52.03 -18.21 9.93
C SER A 338 51.91 -16.84 9.27
N ASN A 339 52.95 -16.04 9.46
CA ASN A 339 53.09 -14.62 9.14
C ASN A 339 53.70 -14.42 7.74
N GLY A 340 53.34 -13.32 7.05
CA GLY A 340 54.21 -12.64 6.08
C GLY A 340 53.74 -12.49 4.61
N GLY A 341 53.69 -11.23 4.14
CA GLY A 341 54.14 -10.83 2.79
C GLY A 341 53.06 -10.61 1.72
N GLY A 342 52.93 -9.37 1.24
CA GLY A 342 51.92 -8.96 0.25
C GLY A 342 52.18 -9.38 -1.19
N SER A 343 51.11 -9.36 -2.00
CA SER A 343 51.06 -8.89 -3.40
C SER A 343 49.67 -9.12 -3.97
N SER A 344 49.20 -8.13 -4.74
CA SER A 344 47.94 -8.12 -5.49
C SER A 344 47.75 -9.36 -6.36
N SER A 345 46.67 -10.12 -6.13
CA SER A 345 46.10 -10.98 -7.17
C SER A 345 44.62 -11.27 -6.88
N SER A 346 43.83 -11.16 -7.94
CA SER A 346 42.39 -11.39 -8.00
C SER A 346 42.04 -12.82 -7.60
N VAL A 347 41.09 -12.97 -6.67
CA VAL A 347 40.55 -14.28 -6.28
C VAL A 347 39.55 -14.74 -7.36
N PRO A 348 39.68 -15.94 -7.95
CA PRO A 348 38.73 -16.46 -8.91
C PRO A 348 37.48 -17.00 -8.20
N LEU A 349 36.31 -16.66 -8.74
CA LEU A 349 35.01 -17.25 -8.37
C LEU A 349 35.06 -18.79 -8.56
N PRO A 350 34.44 -19.60 -7.67
CA PRO A 350 34.45 -21.05 -7.80
C PRO A 350 33.59 -21.47 -9.00
N GLY A 351 34.16 -22.16 -9.98
CA GLY A 351 33.40 -22.82 -11.05
C GLY A 351 33.99 -22.73 -12.47
N PHE A 352 35.06 -21.95 -12.69
CA PHE A 352 35.70 -21.84 -14.00
C PHE A 352 37.17 -22.26 -13.97
N THR A 353 37.60 -23.03 -14.97
CA THR A 353 39.02 -23.39 -15.13
C THR A 353 39.80 -22.22 -15.73
N GLN A 354 41.11 -22.19 -15.49
CA GLN A 354 41.99 -21.09 -15.95
C GLN A 354 42.00 -20.93 -17.48
N GLU A 355 41.73 -22.01 -18.21
CA GLU A 355 41.60 -22.02 -19.67
C GLU A 355 40.29 -21.38 -20.14
N GLN A 356 39.19 -21.61 -19.41
CA GLN A 356 37.91 -20.95 -19.69
C GLN A 356 38.00 -19.43 -19.46
N TRP A 357 38.78 -19.00 -18.47
CA TRP A 357 39.01 -17.57 -18.21
C TRP A 357 39.77 -16.89 -19.35
N LYS A 358 40.81 -17.53 -19.89
CA LYS A 358 41.57 -17.02 -21.03
C LYS A 358 40.71 -16.94 -22.29
N SER A 359 39.81 -17.90 -22.50
CA SER A 359 38.89 -17.89 -23.64
C SER A 359 37.88 -16.73 -23.52
N LEU A 360 37.34 -16.47 -22.33
CA LEU A 360 36.45 -15.31 -22.10
C LEU A 360 37.16 -13.96 -22.31
N LEU A 361 38.39 -13.82 -21.82
CA LEU A 361 39.19 -12.61 -22.03
C LEU A 361 39.53 -12.38 -23.51
N SER A 362 39.74 -13.45 -24.29
CA SER A 362 39.99 -13.33 -25.73
C SER A 362 38.76 -12.89 -26.54
N MET A 363 37.54 -13.10 -26.03
CA MET A 363 36.30 -12.67 -26.66
C MET A 363 35.96 -11.19 -26.40
N LEU A 364 36.60 -10.55 -25.41
CA LEU A 364 36.29 -9.18 -25.01
C LEU A 364 37.10 -8.11 -25.75
N GLY A 365 38.07 -8.49 -26.60
CA GLY A 365 38.90 -7.56 -27.35
C GLY A 365 39.80 -6.68 -26.45
N PRO A 366 40.87 -6.07 -26.98
CA PRO A 366 41.72 -5.20 -26.18
C PRO A 366 40.93 -3.96 -25.75
N SER A 367 40.69 -3.87 -24.44
CA SER A 367 40.13 -2.69 -23.78
C SER A 367 41.03 -1.48 -24.03
N LEU A 368 40.41 -0.37 -24.43
CA LEU A 368 40.94 0.99 -24.50
C LEU A 368 41.89 1.31 -23.34
N GLU A 369 43.19 1.26 -23.61
CA GLU A 369 44.20 2.00 -22.86
C GLU A 369 44.56 3.25 -23.67
N GLU A 370 44.54 4.39 -22.97
CA GLU A 370 45.19 5.66 -23.31
C GLU A 370 44.56 6.49 -24.45
N ALA A 371 43.54 7.28 -24.08
CA ALA A 371 43.20 8.52 -24.80
C ALA A 371 43.98 9.68 -24.18
N ASP A 372 45.10 10.03 -24.81
CA ASP A 372 45.84 11.27 -24.61
C ASP A 372 44.92 12.49 -24.78
N TRP A 373 44.72 13.25 -23.72
CA TRP A 373 44.16 14.60 -23.79
C TRP A 373 45.30 15.61 -23.94
N ASN A 374 45.72 15.84 -25.18
CA ASN A 374 46.38 17.08 -25.61
C ASN A 374 46.22 17.26 -27.12
N GLY A 375 45.39 18.23 -27.50
CA GLY A 375 45.14 18.67 -28.88
C GLY A 375 44.16 19.81 -28.89
#